data_AF-A0A953WJP6-F1
#
_entry.id   AF-A0A953WJP6-F1
#
_cell.length_a   1.000
_cell.length_b   1.000
_cell.length_c   1.000
_cell.angle_alpha   90.00
_cell.angle_beta   90.00
_cell.angle_gamma   90.00
#
_symmetry.space_group_name_H-M   'P 1'
#
loop_
_entity.id
_entity.type
_entity.pdbx_description
1 polymer ?
#
loop_
_entity_poly.entity_id
_entity_poly.type
_entity_poly.pdbx_seq_one_letter_code
_entity_poly.pdbx_strand_id
1 'polypeptide(L)'
;MAEHEIDEHSGVATTGHEWDGIKELNNPLPRWWVWTFYACVAFSVVWWVLMPTWPGISGYTKGVLGYTQRATVAKEMAALNESRSASMQQLDNVNTIADVENNPELLQYTIAAGASLFGDNCATCHGSGGQGGPGYPNLNDDDWIWGGTFADIKQTITYGIRSGHPEARFNTMQAYGRDGVLSEDQIGDLVEYVLALSGEQADPAAV
;
A
#
# COMPACT_ATOMS: atom_id res chain seq x y z
N MET A 1 47.97 30.57 23.50
CA MET A 1 47.73 30.70 24.94
C MET A 1 46.26 31.03 25.10
N ALA A 2 45.56 30.45 26.09
CA ALA A 2 44.16 30.76 26.28
C ALA A 2 44.04 32.20 26.80
N GLU A 3 43.35 33.07 26.06
CA GLU A 3 43.15 34.48 26.42
C GLU A 3 41.70 34.68 26.86
N HIS A 4 41.50 34.80 28.17
CA HIS A 4 40.17 34.96 28.76
C HIS A 4 39.80 36.45 28.77
N GLU A 5 39.00 36.85 27.79
CA GLU A 5 38.43 38.19 27.68
C GLU A 5 37.05 38.24 28.36
N ILE A 6 36.71 39.36 28.97
CA ILE A 6 35.36 39.60 29.49
C ILE A 6 34.58 40.28 28.36
N ASP A 7 33.49 39.65 27.92
CA ASP A 7 32.61 40.23 26.91
C ASP A 7 31.89 41.47 27.46
N GLU A 8 31.98 42.60 26.75
CA GLU A 8 31.46 43.89 27.22
C GLU A 8 29.93 43.91 27.35
N HIS A 9 29.21 43.09 26.56
CA HIS A 9 27.75 43.10 26.54
C HIS A 9 27.13 42.18 27.59
N SER A 10 27.62 40.94 27.70
CA SER A 10 27.13 39.92 28.64
C SER A 10 27.81 39.98 30.00
N GLY A 11 29.00 40.57 30.11
CA GLY A 11 29.81 40.60 31.33
C GLY A 11 30.41 39.24 31.70
N VAL A 12 30.41 38.27 30.76
CA VAL A 12 30.85 36.89 30.98
C VAL A 12 32.18 36.63 30.29
N ALA A 13 33.05 35.86 30.94
CA ALA A 13 34.35 35.50 30.38
C ALA A 13 34.23 34.50 29.21
N THR A 14 35.08 34.65 28.20
CA THR A 14 35.19 33.68 27.10
C THR A 14 35.97 32.44 27.51
N THR A 15 35.81 31.35 26.74
CA THR A 15 36.50 30.06 26.98
C THR A 15 37.99 30.08 26.67
N GLY A 16 38.51 31.19 26.12
CA GLY A 16 39.95 31.42 25.94
C GLY A 16 40.49 31.13 24.54
N HIS A 17 39.68 30.61 23.62
CA HIS A 17 40.07 30.31 22.25
C HIS A 17 39.14 31.01 21.25
N GLU A 18 39.71 31.39 20.11
CA GLU A 18 38.99 31.96 18.98
C GLU A 18 39.04 30.99 17.81
N TRP A 19 37.88 30.78 17.18
CA TRP A 19 37.71 29.92 16.03
C TRP A 19 37.12 30.74 14.89
N ASP A 20 37.96 31.14 13.93
CA ASP A 20 37.53 31.89 12.75
C ASP A 20 36.73 33.17 13.10
N GLY A 21 37.24 33.97 14.03
CA GLY A 21 36.56 35.17 14.52
C GLY A 21 35.46 34.93 15.57
N ILE A 22 35.11 33.67 15.88
CA ILE A 22 34.08 33.33 16.87
C ILE A 22 34.73 32.95 18.20
N LYS A 23 34.25 33.56 19.29
CA LYS A 23 34.61 33.23 20.68
C LYS A 23 33.39 32.73 21.44
N GLU A 24 33.58 31.76 22.33
CA GLU A 24 32.48 31.16 23.11
C GLU A 24 32.42 31.76 24.52
N LEU A 25 31.21 32.10 24.98
CA LEU A 25 30.98 32.55 26.36
C LEU A 25 30.91 31.35 27.32
N ASN A 26 31.58 31.46 28.48
CA ASN A 26 31.50 30.46 29.53
C ASN A 26 30.27 30.68 30.44
N ASN A 27 29.08 30.63 29.83
CA ASN A 27 27.82 30.76 30.55
C ASN A 27 27.45 29.45 31.26
N PRO A 28 26.92 29.50 32.50
CA PRO A 28 26.27 28.34 33.08
C PRO A 28 25.02 28.00 32.26
N LEU A 29 24.71 26.70 32.17
CA LEU A 29 23.51 26.24 31.49
C LEU A 29 22.26 26.88 32.13
N PRO A 30 21.25 27.29 31.33
CA PRO A 30 20.01 27.83 31.87
C PRO A 30 19.35 26.83 32.83
N ARG A 31 18.99 27.29 34.02
CA ARG A 31 18.44 26.42 35.07
C ARG A 31 17.19 25.66 34.61
N TRP A 32 16.31 26.31 33.85
CA TRP A 32 15.11 25.67 33.30
C TRP A 32 15.46 24.51 32.35
N TRP A 33 16.50 24.68 31.52
CA TRP A 33 16.96 23.64 30.59
C TRP A 33 17.49 22.43 31.35
N VAL A 34 18.27 22.66 32.42
CA VAL A 34 18.79 21.59 33.28
C VAL A 34 17.64 20.83 33.98
N TRP A 35 16.63 21.55 34.49
CA TRP A 35 15.45 20.91 35.08
C TRP A 35 14.67 20.07 34.07
N THR A 36 14.47 20.58 32.85
CA THR A 36 13.83 19.82 31.77
C THR A 36 14.64 18.57 31.41
N PHE A 37 15.96 18.69 31.31
CA PHE A 37 16.85 17.55 31.06
C PHE A 37 16.69 16.47 32.13
N TYR A 38 16.73 16.83 33.41
CA TYR A 38 16.51 15.89 34.50
C TYR A 38 15.09 15.31 34.52
N ALA A 39 14.07 16.08 34.15
CA ALA A 39 12.71 15.57 34.01
C ALA A 39 12.61 14.50 32.90
N CYS A 40 13.28 14.69 31.76
CA CYS A 40 13.36 13.68 30.70
C CYS A 40 14.06 12.40 31.19
N VAL A 41 15.16 12.53 31.94
CA VAL A 41 15.86 11.39 32.56
C VAL A 41 14.92 10.66 33.51
N ALA A 42 14.25 11.36 34.42
CA ALA A 42 13.29 10.77 35.35
C ALA A 42 12.14 10.07 34.62
N PHE A 43 11.58 10.70 33.59
CA PHE A 43 10.54 10.10 32.74
C PHE A 43 11.02 8.81 32.07
N SER A 44 12.24 8.80 31.52
CA SER A 44 12.80 7.61 30.87
C SER A 44 12.91 6.42 31.82
N VAL A 45 13.35 6.66 33.07
CA VAL A 45 13.45 5.63 34.10
C VAL A 45 12.07 5.09 34.47
N VAL A 46 11.08 5.97 34.63
CA VAL A 46 9.69 5.56 34.87
C VAL A 46 9.17 4.74 33.70
N TRP A 47 9.41 5.17 32.47
CA TRP A 47 8.96 4.48 31.26
C TRP A 47 9.61 3.10 31.11
N TRP A 48 10.88 2.95 31.49
CA TRP A 48 11.57 1.65 31.50
C TRP A 48 10.92 0.62 32.42
N VAL A 49 10.36 1.07 33.55
CA VAL A 49 9.64 0.22 34.50
C VAL A 49 8.24 -0.13 33.96
N LEU A 50 7.58 0.83 33.31
CA LEU A 50 6.21 0.64 32.81
C LEU A 50 6.15 -0.23 31.55
N MET A 51 7.13 -0.09 30.65
CA MET A 51 7.07 -0.61 29.28
C MET A 51 8.18 -1.62 28.94
N PRO A 52 7.99 -2.42 27.88
CA PRO A 52 9.06 -3.25 27.36
C PRO A 52 10.28 -2.46 26.92
N THR A 53 11.47 -2.76 27.48
CA THR A 53 12.64 -1.89 27.32
C THR A 53 13.95 -2.65 27.11
N TRP A 54 14.42 -3.37 28.12
CA TRP A 54 15.79 -3.88 28.12
C TRP A 54 15.87 -5.30 27.58
N PRO A 55 16.72 -5.58 26.57
CA PRO A 55 16.97 -6.94 26.12
C PRO A 55 17.79 -7.69 27.18
N GLY A 56 17.44 -8.96 27.37
CA GLY A 56 18.16 -9.93 28.21
C GLY A 56 18.54 -11.15 27.38
N ILE A 57 19.23 -12.12 28.02
CA ILE A 57 19.81 -13.29 27.35
C ILE A 57 18.76 -14.14 26.62
N SER A 58 17.54 -14.22 27.14
CA SER A 58 16.44 -15.04 26.58
C SER A 58 15.16 -14.25 26.30
N GLY A 59 15.19 -12.91 26.36
CA GLY A 59 13.97 -12.11 26.22
C GLY A 59 14.19 -10.63 26.50
N TYR A 60 13.18 -9.95 27.04
CA TYR A 60 13.25 -8.54 27.42
C TYR A 60 12.41 -8.27 28.67
N THR A 61 12.69 -7.17 29.38
CA THR A 61 11.85 -6.73 30.50
C THR A 61 10.47 -6.37 30.00
N LYS A 62 9.39 -7.02 30.46
CA LYS A 62 8.02 -6.77 29.95
C LYS A 62 7.37 -5.48 30.46
N GLY A 63 7.94 -4.87 31.50
CA GLY A 63 7.33 -3.76 32.23
C GLY A 63 6.11 -4.18 33.05
N VAL A 64 5.57 -3.25 33.84
CA VAL A 64 4.42 -3.50 34.74
C VAL A 64 3.08 -3.46 33.99
N LEU A 65 2.99 -2.72 32.88
CA LEU A 65 1.73 -2.56 32.13
C LEU A 65 1.40 -3.77 31.24
N GLY A 66 2.36 -4.69 31.01
CA GLY A 66 2.17 -5.86 30.16
C GLY A 66 1.86 -5.53 28.69
N TYR A 67 2.12 -4.30 28.26
CA TYR A 67 1.86 -3.85 26.89
C TYR A 67 2.77 -4.56 25.89
N THR A 68 2.20 -5.04 24.78
CA THR A 68 2.98 -5.39 23.59
C THR A 68 2.24 -4.92 22.35
N GLN A 69 2.97 -4.40 21.35
CA GLN A 69 2.38 -3.96 20.09
C GLN A 69 1.66 -5.11 19.38
N ARG A 70 2.23 -6.32 19.41
CA ARG A 70 1.63 -7.51 18.79
C ARG A 70 0.30 -7.90 19.44
N ALA A 71 0.21 -7.89 20.77
CA ALA A 71 -1.05 -8.20 21.45
C ALA A 71 -2.10 -7.10 21.20
N THR A 72 -1.68 -5.85 21.08
CA THR A 72 -2.56 -4.73 20.77
C THR A 72 -3.16 -4.88 19.38
N VAL A 73 -2.32 -5.12 18.35
CA VAL A 73 -2.78 -5.39 16.99
C VAL A 73 -3.71 -6.61 16.95
N ALA A 74 -3.35 -7.71 17.61
CA ALA A 74 -4.19 -8.91 17.64
C ALA A 74 -5.58 -8.63 18.27
N LYS A 75 -5.62 -7.84 19.35
CA LYS A 75 -6.87 -7.42 19.99
C LYS A 75 -7.70 -6.50 19.08
N GLU A 76 -7.07 -5.53 18.44
CA GLU A 76 -7.74 -4.60 17.53
C GLU A 76 -8.28 -5.31 16.29
N MET A 77 -7.50 -6.22 15.70
CA MET A 77 -7.96 -7.05 14.59
C MET A 77 -9.14 -7.93 15.00
N ALA A 78 -9.11 -8.54 16.20
CA ALA A 78 -10.23 -9.34 16.70
C ALA A 78 -11.50 -8.49 16.86
N ALA A 79 -11.38 -7.29 17.44
CA ALA A 79 -12.51 -6.37 17.60
C ALA A 79 -13.04 -5.89 16.23
N LEU A 80 -12.17 -5.60 15.27
CA LEU A 80 -12.56 -5.24 13.90
C LEU A 80 -13.29 -6.40 13.21
N ASN A 81 -12.77 -7.62 13.31
CA ASN A 81 -13.41 -8.80 12.75
C ASN A 81 -14.78 -9.03 13.36
N GLU A 82 -14.94 -8.89 14.68
CA GLU A 82 -16.23 -8.97 15.36
C GLU A 82 -17.20 -7.89 14.85
N SER A 83 -16.76 -6.63 14.76
CA SER A 83 -17.61 -5.52 14.29
C SER A 83 -18.06 -5.65 12.84
N ARG A 84 -17.21 -6.21 11.98
CA ARG A 84 -17.50 -6.38 10.53
C ARG A 84 -18.14 -7.73 10.22
N SER A 85 -18.17 -8.65 11.19
CA SER A 85 -18.57 -10.04 10.97
C SER A 85 -19.99 -10.16 10.43
N ALA A 86 -20.96 -9.38 10.91
CA ALA A 86 -22.35 -9.52 10.46
C ALA A 86 -22.51 -9.29 8.95
N SER A 87 -21.98 -8.18 8.42
CA SER A 87 -22.07 -7.88 6.98
C SER A 87 -21.10 -8.72 6.14
N MET A 88 -19.91 -9.05 6.64
CA MET A 88 -18.99 -9.94 5.92
C MET A 88 -19.45 -11.40 5.88
N GLN A 89 -20.03 -11.93 6.96
CA GLN A 89 -20.58 -13.30 7.00
C GLN A 89 -21.77 -13.46 6.05
N GLN A 90 -22.52 -12.39 5.81
CA GLN A 90 -23.56 -12.40 4.77
C GLN A 90 -22.96 -12.60 3.38
N LEU A 91 -21.77 -12.04 3.11
CA LEU A 91 -21.06 -12.21 1.84
C LEU A 91 -20.45 -13.60 1.66
N ASP A 92 -20.08 -14.29 2.75
CA ASP A 92 -19.51 -15.65 2.68
C ASP A 92 -20.46 -16.67 2.02
N ASN A 93 -21.76 -16.42 2.08
CA ASN A 93 -22.80 -17.29 1.52
C ASN A 93 -23.25 -16.87 0.12
N VAL A 94 -22.67 -15.80 -0.45
CA VAL A 94 -23.01 -15.31 -1.80
C VAL A 94 -22.36 -16.20 -2.85
N ASN A 95 -23.19 -16.85 -3.65
CA ASN A 95 -22.75 -17.71 -4.75
C ASN A 95 -23.09 -17.11 -6.12
N THR A 96 -24.05 -16.18 -6.17
CA THR A 96 -24.49 -15.50 -7.38
C THR A 96 -24.68 -14.01 -7.13
N ILE A 97 -24.65 -13.20 -8.21
CA ILE A 97 -24.97 -11.76 -8.12
C ILE A 97 -26.40 -11.55 -7.60
N ALA A 98 -27.34 -12.42 -7.98
CA ALA A 98 -28.72 -12.33 -7.54
C ALA A 98 -28.88 -12.44 -6.01
N ASP A 99 -27.99 -13.14 -5.31
CA ASP A 99 -28.01 -13.22 -3.84
C ASP A 99 -27.76 -11.85 -3.20
N VAL A 100 -26.97 -11.00 -3.86
CA VAL A 100 -26.66 -9.64 -3.42
C VAL A 100 -27.77 -8.67 -3.86
N GLU A 101 -28.16 -8.72 -5.14
CA GLU A 101 -29.16 -7.79 -5.71
C GLU A 101 -30.54 -7.90 -5.05
N ASN A 102 -30.93 -9.10 -4.65
CA ASN A 102 -32.23 -9.32 -3.99
C ASN A 102 -32.27 -8.86 -2.53
N ASN A 103 -31.14 -8.42 -1.96
CA ASN A 103 -31.06 -7.88 -0.61
C ASN A 103 -30.54 -6.43 -0.66
N PRO A 104 -31.42 -5.41 -0.56
CA PRO A 104 -31.03 -4.00 -0.69
C PRO A 104 -29.95 -3.53 0.30
N GLU A 105 -29.98 -4.05 1.53
CA GLU A 105 -28.98 -3.71 2.55
C GLU A 105 -27.61 -4.29 2.19
N LEU A 106 -27.58 -5.56 1.76
CA LEU A 106 -26.36 -6.21 1.32
C LEU A 106 -25.81 -5.58 0.04
N LEU A 107 -26.67 -5.25 -0.92
CA LEU A 107 -26.29 -4.54 -2.15
C LEU A 107 -25.63 -3.20 -1.85
N GLN A 108 -26.23 -2.39 -0.98
CA GLN A 108 -25.68 -1.10 -0.58
C GLN A 108 -24.31 -1.26 0.09
N TYR A 109 -24.19 -2.24 0.99
CA TYR A 109 -22.91 -2.55 1.64
C TYR A 109 -21.85 -3.02 0.64
N THR A 110 -22.18 -3.97 -0.25
CA THR A 110 -21.26 -4.52 -1.25
C THR A 110 -20.76 -3.45 -2.21
N ILE A 111 -21.62 -2.54 -2.67
CA ILE A 111 -21.20 -1.43 -3.54
C ILE A 111 -20.24 -0.49 -2.82
N ALA A 112 -20.56 -0.10 -1.58
CA ALA A 112 -19.73 0.83 -0.81
C ALA A 112 -18.37 0.21 -0.43
N ALA A 113 -18.37 -1.01 0.11
CA ALA A 113 -17.15 -1.73 0.47
C ALA A 113 -16.34 -2.12 -0.77
N GLY A 114 -17.01 -2.58 -1.83
CA GLY A 114 -16.41 -2.91 -3.12
C GLY A 114 -15.73 -1.70 -3.76
N ALA A 115 -16.35 -0.51 -3.72
CA ALA A 115 -15.74 0.72 -4.23
C ALA A 115 -14.46 1.09 -3.47
N SER A 116 -14.44 0.94 -2.14
CA SER A 116 -13.21 1.15 -1.34
C SER A 116 -12.12 0.15 -1.73
N LEU A 117 -12.45 -1.15 -1.78
CA LEU A 117 -11.50 -2.20 -2.14
C LEU A 117 -10.99 -2.03 -3.58
N PHE A 118 -11.85 -1.61 -4.50
CA PHE A 118 -11.50 -1.31 -5.87
C PHE A 118 -10.52 -0.14 -5.94
N GLY A 119 -10.77 0.94 -5.19
CA GLY A 119 -9.86 2.07 -5.06
C GLY A 119 -8.47 1.67 -4.57
N ASP A 120 -8.41 0.85 -3.52
CA ASP A 120 -7.15 0.44 -2.89
C ASP A 120 -6.34 -0.55 -3.75
N ASN A 121 -7.02 -1.46 -4.46
CA ASN A 121 -6.37 -2.64 -5.06
C ASN A 121 -6.44 -2.72 -6.59
N CYS A 122 -7.38 -2.03 -7.23
CA CYS A 122 -7.68 -2.22 -8.66
C CYS A 122 -7.50 -0.94 -9.48
N ALA A 123 -7.83 0.21 -8.91
CA ALA A 123 -7.91 1.49 -9.62
C ALA A 123 -6.56 1.96 -10.20
N THR A 124 -5.44 1.55 -9.61
CA THR A 124 -4.10 1.87 -10.13
C THR A 124 -3.88 1.34 -11.56
N CYS A 125 -4.50 0.20 -11.89
CA CYS A 125 -4.38 -0.45 -13.20
C CYS A 125 -5.62 -0.19 -14.08
N HIS A 126 -6.81 -0.31 -13.49
CA HIS A 126 -8.08 -0.23 -14.22
C HIS A 126 -8.73 1.15 -14.20
N GLY A 127 -8.05 2.17 -13.66
CA GLY A 127 -8.59 3.52 -13.53
C GLY A 127 -9.62 3.64 -12.40
N SER A 128 -9.86 4.87 -11.94
CA SER A 128 -10.76 5.14 -10.80
C SER A 128 -12.23 4.78 -11.05
N GLY A 129 -12.67 4.75 -12.31
CA GLY A 129 -14.01 4.36 -12.73
C GLY A 129 -14.06 3.00 -13.42
N GLY A 130 -12.97 2.21 -13.36
CA GLY A 130 -12.89 0.92 -14.05
C GLY A 130 -12.69 1.02 -15.56
N GLN A 131 -12.46 2.21 -16.12
CA GLN A 131 -12.38 2.45 -17.56
C GLN A 131 -11.14 1.85 -18.25
N GLY A 132 -10.19 1.31 -17.49
CA GLY A 132 -8.95 0.75 -18.02
C GLY A 132 -7.95 1.79 -18.53
N GLY A 133 -7.01 1.31 -19.35
CA GLY A 133 -5.97 2.10 -19.99
C GLY A 133 -5.14 1.24 -20.94
N PRO A 134 -4.13 1.81 -21.63
CA PRO A 134 -3.26 1.01 -22.49
C PRO A 134 -2.64 -0.18 -21.74
N GLY A 135 -2.96 -1.40 -22.18
CA GLY A 135 -2.52 -2.64 -21.54
C GLY A 135 -3.39 -3.15 -20.39
N TYR A 136 -4.44 -2.42 -20.00
CA TYR A 136 -5.36 -2.77 -18.90
C TYR A 136 -6.81 -2.76 -19.38
N PRO A 137 -7.55 -3.88 -19.23
CA PRO A 137 -8.95 -3.96 -19.66
C PRO A 137 -9.84 -2.88 -19.03
N ASN A 138 -10.82 -2.43 -19.80
CA ASN A 138 -11.97 -1.74 -19.25
C ASN A 138 -12.86 -2.78 -18.53
N LEU A 139 -13.32 -2.45 -17.33
CA LEU A 139 -14.16 -3.28 -16.46
C LEU A 139 -15.60 -2.74 -16.35
N ASN A 140 -15.89 -1.61 -17.01
CA ASN A 140 -17.21 -0.98 -17.01
C ASN A 140 -17.95 -1.07 -18.36
N ASP A 141 -17.46 -1.91 -19.27
CA ASP A 141 -18.15 -2.30 -20.50
C ASP A 141 -18.58 -3.77 -20.48
N ASP A 142 -19.11 -4.24 -21.60
CA ASP A 142 -19.63 -5.59 -21.76
C ASP A 142 -18.63 -6.55 -22.44
N ASP A 143 -17.38 -6.13 -22.67
CA ASP A 143 -16.37 -6.90 -23.42
C ASP A 143 -15.37 -7.62 -22.50
N TRP A 144 -15.61 -8.92 -22.28
CA TRP A 144 -14.85 -9.73 -21.32
C TRP A 144 -13.98 -10.79 -21.99
N ILE A 145 -12.66 -10.57 -22.03
CA ILE A 145 -11.68 -11.52 -22.59
C ILE A 145 -11.58 -12.86 -21.84
N TRP A 146 -12.10 -12.94 -20.60
CA TRP A 146 -12.11 -14.14 -19.76
C TRP A 146 -13.51 -14.58 -19.31
N GLY A 147 -14.56 -14.02 -19.92
CA GLY A 147 -15.94 -14.21 -19.50
C GLY A 147 -16.38 -13.18 -18.45
N GLY A 148 -17.61 -12.67 -18.60
CA GLY A 148 -18.21 -11.63 -17.76
C GLY A 148 -19.20 -12.15 -16.72
N THR A 149 -19.31 -13.46 -16.55
CA THR A 149 -20.20 -14.02 -15.51
C THR A 149 -19.60 -13.79 -14.11
N PHE A 150 -20.45 -13.83 -13.08
CA PHE A 150 -19.98 -13.74 -11.69
C PHE A 150 -18.87 -14.76 -11.37
N ALA A 151 -19.04 -16.01 -11.83
CA ALA A 151 -18.06 -17.06 -11.62
C ALA A 151 -16.74 -16.75 -12.34
N ASP A 152 -16.81 -16.23 -13.58
CA ASP A 152 -15.63 -15.91 -14.37
C ASP A 152 -14.80 -14.77 -13.76
N ILE A 153 -15.48 -13.71 -13.31
CA ILE A 153 -14.87 -12.55 -12.66
C ILE A 153 -14.27 -12.97 -11.32
N LYS A 154 -15.02 -13.72 -10.49
CA LYS A 154 -14.56 -14.25 -9.21
C LYS A 154 -13.31 -15.11 -9.38
N GLN A 155 -13.29 -16.01 -10.35
CA GLN A 155 -12.11 -16.83 -10.65
C GLN A 155 -10.90 -15.96 -11.00
N THR A 156 -11.09 -14.95 -11.85
CA THR A 156 -10.02 -14.04 -12.27
C THR A 156 -9.47 -13.23 -11.10
N ILE A 157 -10.32 -12.73 -10.21
CA ILE A 157 -9.89 -11.98 -9.01
C ILE A 157 -9.20 -12.91 -8.00
N THR A 158 -9.70 -14.13 -7.82
CA THR A 158 -9.21 -15.07 -6.79
C THR A 158 -7.86 -15.66 -7.16
N TYR A 159 -7.69 -16.06 -8.43
CA TYR A 159 -6.50 -16.79 -8.88
C TYR A 159 -5.62 -16.01 -9.84
N GLY A 160 -6.10 -14.91 -10.42
CA GLY A 160 -5.34 -14.07 -11.33
C GLY A 160 -5.11 -14.67 -12.73
N ILE A 161 -4.33 -13.95 -13.53
CA ILE A 161 -3.85 -14.35 -14.86
C ILE A 161 -2.35 -14.64 -14.77
N ARG A 162 -1.90 -15.83 -15.20
CA ARG A 162 -0.49 -16.27 -15.13
C ARG A 162 0.15 -16.13 -13.74
N SER A 163 -0.62 -16.28 -12.66
CA SER A 163 -0.12 -16.14 -11.28
C SER A 163 0.72 -17.34 -10.79
N GLY A 164 0.69 -18.46 -11.53
CA GLY A 164 1.26 -19.74 -11.11
C GLY A 164 0.31 -20.61 -10.27
N HIS A 165 -0.89 -20.13 -9.95
CA HIS A 165 -1.92 -20.95 -9.31
C HIS A 165 -2.51 -21.97 -10.32
N PRO A 166 -2.85 -23.22 -9.92
CA PRO A 166 -3.41 -24.23 -10.83
C PRO A 166 -4.73 -23.81 -11.50
N GLU A 167 -5.53 -22.98 -10.82
CA GLU A 167 -6.82 -22.47 -11.30
C GLU A 167 -6.71 -21.08 -11.96
N ALA A 168 -5.50 -20.54 -12.05
CA ALA A 168 -5.27 -19.26 -12.73
C ALA A 168 -5.54 -19.40 -14.22
N ARG A 169 -6.06 -18.32 -14.82
CA ARG A 169 -6.21 -18.28 -16.27
C ARG A 169 -4.86 -18.06 -16.92
N PHE A 170 -4.73 -18.56 -18.14
CA PHE A 170 -3.51 -18.41 -18.92
C PHE A 170 -3.79 -17.59 -20.18
N ASN A 171 -2.97 -16.56 -20.40
CA ASN A 171 -2.98 -15.78 -21.62
C ASN A 171 -1.56 -15.74 -22.17
N THR A 172 -1.36 -16.21 -23.39
CA THR A 172 -0.13 -15.90 -24.12
C THR A 172 -0.47 -15.64 -25.57
N MET A 173 -0.20 -14.41 -26.03
CA MET A 173 -0.14 -14.13 -27.45
C MET A 173 1.21 -14.63 -27.96
N GLN A 174 1.19 -15.51 -28.95
CA GLN A 174 2.40 -16.06 -29.54
C GLN A 174 3.14 -14.97 -30.32
N ALA A 175 4.47 -15.03 -30.36
CA ALA A 175 5.27 -14.07 -31.11
C ALA A 175 5.43 -14.54 -32.55
N TYR A 176 4.35 -14.50 -33.34
CA TYR A 176 4.25 -15.11 -34.68
C TYR A 176 5.44 -14.81 -35.61
N GLY A 177 5.95 -13.58 -35.62
CA GLY A 177 7.13 -13.22 -36.43
C GLY A 177 8.45 -13.75 -35.87
N ARG A 178 8.71 -13.51 -34.57
CA ARG A 178 9.95 -13.97 -33.90
C ARG A 178 10.10 -15.49 -33.95
N ASP A 179 8.98 -16.19 -33.76
CA ASP A 179 8.94 -17.65 -33.74
C ASP A 179 8.88 -18.24 -35.17
N GLY A 180 8.90 -17.40 -36.21
CA GLY A 180 8.95 -17.80 -37.62
C GLY A 180 7.67 -18.46 -38.13
N VAL A 181 6.54 -18.28 -37.43
CA VAL A 181 5.24 -18.83 -37.81
C VAL A 181 4.67 -18.08 -39.02
N LEU A 182 4.88 -16.76 -39.07
CA LEU A 182 4.49 -15.88 -40.18
C LEU A 182 5.70 -15.06 -40.63
N SER A 183 5.82 -14.84 -41.95
CA SER A 183 6.76 -13.86 -42.52
C SER A 183 6.28 -12.42 -42.27
N GLU A 184 7.16 -11.43 -42.46
CA GLU A 184 6.81 -10.01 -42.28
C GLU A 184 5.63 -9.59 -43.16
N ASP A 185 5.61 -10.00 -44.43
CA ASP A 185 4.52 -9.70 -45.36
C ASP A 185 3.19 -10.30 -44.86
N GLN A 186 3.20 -11.55 -44.39
CA GLN A 186 2.01 -12.22 -43.84
C GLN A 186 1.51 -11.58 -42.54
N ILE A 187 2.40 -10.99 -41.73
CA ILE A 187 2.00 -10.22 -40.56
C ILE A 187 1.29 -8.94 -40.98
N GLY A 188 1.78 -8.28 -42.04
CA GLY A 188 1.10 -7.14 -42.66
C GLY A 188 -0.32 -7.50 -43.09
N ASP A 189 -0.47 -8.56 -43.90
CA ASP A 189 -1.76 -9.04 -44.37
C ASP A 189 -2.71 -9.40 -43.22
N LEU A 190 -2.19 -10.08 -42.18
CA LEU A 190 -2.97 -10.43 -41.00
C LEU A 190 -3.46 -9.19 -40.23
N VAL A 191 -2.65 -8.14 -40.13
CA VAL A 191 -3.05 -6.89 -39.46
C VAL A 191 -4.20 -6.23 -40.24
N GLU A 192 -4.09 -6.13 -41.57
CA GLU A 192 -5.15 -5.57 -42.41
C GLU A 192 -6.45 -6.39 -42.32
N TYR A 193 -6.33 -7.72 -42.31
CA TYR A 193 -7.47 -8.61 -42.10
C TYR A 193 -8.17 -8.38 -40.75
N VAL A 194 -7.40 -8.22 -39.67
CA VAL A 194 -7.96 -7.95 -38.32
C VAL A 194 -8.61 -6.55 -38.25
N LEU A 195 -8.02 -5.54 -38.89
CA LEU A 195 -8.62 -4.21 -39.00
C LEU A 195 -9.97 -4.28 -39.71
N ALA A 196 -10.03 -4.94 -40.87
CA ALA A 196 -11.28 -5.15 -41.60
C ALA A 196 -12.32 -5.90 -40.77
N LEU A 197 -11.91 -6.94 -40.03
CA LEU A 197 -12.79 -7.71 -39.14
C LEU A 197 -13.37 -6.84 -38.01
N SER A 198 -12.60 -5.87 -37.51
CA SER A 198 -13.06 -4.90 -36.50
C SER A 198 -13.92 -3.76 -37.06
N GLY A 199 -14.14 -3.72 -38.39
CA GLY A 199 -14.89 -2.66 -39.06
C GLY A 199 -14.10 -1.37 -39.30
N GLU A 200 -12.79 -1.39 -39.05
CA GLU A 200 -11.88 -0.29 -39.34
C GLU A 200 -11.47 -0.27 -40.82
N GLN A 201 -10.92 0.86 -41.28
CA GLN A 201 -10.41 0.97 -42.64
C GLN A 201 -9.16 0.09 -42.81
N ALA A 202 -9.19 -0.80 -43.82
CA ALA A 202 -8.10 -1.71 -44.16
C ALA A 202 -7.79 -1.66 -45.67
N ASP A 203 -6.60 -2.10 -46.07
CA ASP A 203 -6.20 -2.25 -47.47
C ASP A 203 -6.96 -3.41 -48.15
N PRO A 204 -7.83 -3.15 -49.15
CA PRO A 204 -8.56 -4.20 -49.84
C PRO A 204 -7.67 -5.19 -50.60
N ALA A 205 -6.40 -4.86 -50.87
CA ALA A 205 -5.46 -5.76 -51.52
C ALA A 205 -4.88 -6.83 -50.58
N ALA A 206 -4.99 -6.62 -49.26
CA ALA A 206 -4.45 -7.48 -48.21
C ALA A 206 -5.51 -8.37 -47.53
N VAL A 207 -6.80 -8.17 -47.83
CA VAL A 207 -7.97 -8.82 -47.19
C VAL A 207 -8.67 -9.79 -48.13
#